data_AF-A0A7J9Z0G3-F1
#
_entry.id   AF-A0A7J9Z0G3-F1
#
_cell.length_a   1.000
_cell.length_b   1.000
_cell.length_c   1.000
_cell.angle_alpha   90.00
_cell.angle_beta   90.00
_cell.angle_gamma   90.00
#
_symmetry.space_group_name_H-M   'P 1'
#
loop_
_entity.id
_entity.type
_entity.pdbx_description
1 polymer ?
#
loop_
_entity_poly.entity_id
_entity_poly.type
_entity_poly.pdbx_seq_one_letter_code
_entity_poly.pdbx_strand_id
1 'polypeptide(L)'
;MSGELAFYDQNIPCLAACPVHTNAGMYVAAIADGDDELAYLTARLPNPFASICGRVCAAPCEDACRRGLIDELKRFVTERYGVESPRPDTYRRVAAPTREEKPHSVGIVGGGPAGLACAHDLRRLGYKVTVYEATDRLGGMMWLG
;
A
#
# COMPACT_ATOMS: atom_id res chain seq x y z
N MET A 1 -19.83 -11.10 -2.90
CA MET A 1 -18.70 -12.04 -2.77
C MET A 1 -19.26 -13.34 -2.24
N SER A 2 -18.90 -14.49 -2.81
CA SER A 2 -19.34 -15.81 -2.32
C SER A 2 -18.84 -16.01 -0.88
N GLY A 3 -19.65 -16.65 -0.03
CA GLY A 3 -19.36 -16.79 1.41
C GLY A 3 -18.06 -17.56 1.72
N GLU A 4 -17.51 -18.29 0.76
CA GLU A 4 -16.29 -19.08 0.89
C GLU A 4 -15.01 -18.22 0.92
N LEU A 5 -14.94 -17.14 0.12
CA LEU A 5 -13.77 -16.23 0.13
C LEU A 5 -13.69 -15.39 1.41
N ALA A 6 -14.84 -15.00 1.97
CA ALA A 6 -14.89 -14.25 3.22
C ALA A 6 -14.33 -15.05 4.40
N PHE A 7 -14.51 -16.37 4.42
CA PHE A 7 -13.93 -17.26 5.43
C PHE A 7 -12.40 -17.18 5.41
N TYR A 8 -11.78 -17.21 4.22
CA TYR A 8 -10.31 -17.14 4.10
C TYR A 8 -9.76 -15.78 4.51
N ASP A 9 -10.40 -14.69 4.10
CA ASP A 9 -9.95 -13.34 4.47
C ASP A 9 -10.00 -13.11 5.99
N GLN A 10 -11.02 -13.66 6.67
CA GLN A 10 -11.17 -13.56 8.13
C GLN A 10 -10.24 -14.51 8.91
N ASN A 11 -9.88 -15.66 8.32
CA ASN A 11 -9.03 -16.67 8.97
C ASN A 11 -7.52 -16.49 8.71
N ILE A 12 -7.12 -15.43 8.00
CA ILE A 12 -5.72 -15.01 7.88
C ILE A 12 -5.53 -13.80 8.80
N PRO A 13 -5.07 -13.98 10.06
CA PRO A 13 -5.15 -12.93 11.08
C PRO A 13 -4.37 -11.66 10.73
N CYS A 14 -3.19 -11.81 10.10
CA CYS A 14 -2.38 -10.67 9.69
C CYS A 14 -3.02 -9.85 8.54
N LEU A 15 -3.79 -10.49 7.66
CA LEU A 15 -4.56 -9.82 6.60
C LEU A 15 -5.77 -9.11 7.21
N ALA A 16 -6.52 -9.79 8.07
CA ALA A 16 -7.70 -9.26 8.74
C ALA A 16 -7.38 -8.06 9.65
N ALA A 17 -6.21 -8.08 10.31
CA ALA A 17 -5.76 -7.00 11.18
C ALA A 17 -5.22 -5.77 10.43
N CYS A 18 -4.88 -5.91 9.14
CA CYS A 18 -4.33 -4.80 8.36
C CYS A 18 -5.45 -3.86 7.88
N PRO A 19 -5.45 -2.56 8.23
CA PRO A 19 -6.52 -1.65 7.83
C PRO A 19 -6.64 -1.42 6.32
N VAL A 20 -5.55 -1.65 5.58
CA VAL A 20 -5.49 -1.55 4.12
C VAL A 20 -5.47 -2.92 3.44
N HIS A 21 -5.76 -4.00 4.18
CA HIS A 21 -5.83 -5.36 3.68
C HIS A 21 -4.59 -5.80 2.88
N THR A 22 -3.40 -5.42 3.34
CA THR A 22 -2.15 -5.97 2.81
C THR A 22 -2.07 -7.46 3.15
N ASN A 23 -1.87 -8.30 2.13
CA ASN A 23 -1.66 -9.73 2.32
C ASN A 23 -0.23 -10.00 2.84
N ALA A 24 -0.08 -9.91 4.15
CA ALA A 24 1.21 -10.10 4.80
C ALA A 24 1.76 -11.52 4.62
N GLY A 25 0.90 -12.54 4.71
CA GLY A 25 1.31 -13.92 4.47
C GLY A 25 1.93 -14.13 3.10
N MET A 26 1.36 -13.50 2.06
CA MET A 26 1.87 -13.60 0.69
C MET A 26 3.23 -12.93 0.52
N TYR A 27 3.46 -11.73 1.06
CA TYR A 27 4.80 -11.12 0.92
C TYR A 27 5.84 -11.85 1.78
N VAL A 28 5.45 -12.44 2.93
CA VAL A 28 6.38 -13.24 3.75
C VAL A 28 6.78 -14.52 3.02
N ALA A 29 5.83 -15.19 2.36
CA ALA A 29 6.11 -16.35 1.52
C ALA A 29 7.06 -16.00 0.37
N ALA A 30 6.82 -14.87 -0.32
CA ALA A 30 7.70 -14.41 -1.40
C ALA A 30 9.13 -14.11 -0.91
N ILE A 31 9.29 -13.51 0.28
CA ILE A 31 10.62 -13.34 0.90
C ILE A 31 11.29 -14.69 1.18
N ALA A 32 10.54 -15.66 1.70
CA ALA A 32 11.07 -17.00 1.99
C ALA A 32 11.53 -17.73 0.72
N ASP A 33 10.84 -17.51 -0.40
CA ASP A 33 11.20 -18.04 -1.72
C ASP A 33 12.33 -17.24 -2.41
N GLY A 34 12.81 -16.15 -1.80
CA GLY A 34 13.85 -15.27 -2.34
C GLY A 34 13.36 -14.26 -3.40
N ASP A 35 12.04 -14.11 -3.56
CA ASP A 35 11.42 -13.14 -4.48
C ASP A 35 11.00 -11.86 -3.74
N ASP A 36 12.00 -11.09 -3.34
CA ASP A 36 11.83 -9.80 -2.65
C ASP A 36 11.07 -8.76 -3.50
N GLU A 37 11.14 -8.87 -4.84
CA GLU A 37 10.40 -7.97 -5.73
C GLU A 37 8.91 -8.24 -5.65
N LEU A 38 8.50 -9.51 -5.75
CA LEU A 38 7.10 -9.91 -5.58
C LEU A 38 6.60 -9.57 -4.18
N ALA A 39 7.43 -9.74 -3.16
CA ALA A 39 7.09 -9.35 -1.79
C ALA A 39 6.78 -7.85 -1.69
N TYR A 40 7.64 -6.99 -2.26
CA TYR A 40 7.39 -5.56 -2.33
C TYR A 40 6.11 -5.23 -3.11
N LEU A 41 5.92 -5.82 -4.29
CA LEU A 41 4.73 -5.58 -5.12
C LEU A 41 3.45 -5.97 -4.40
N THR A 42 3.48 -7.07 -3.64
CA THR A 42 2.36 -7.52 -2.79
C THR A 42 2.03 -6.49 -1.70
N ALA A 43 3.04 -5.94 -1.03
CA ALA A 43 2.85 -4.90 -0.03
C ALA A 43 2.34 -3.58 -0.64
N ARG A 44 2.84 -3.22 -1.82
CA ARG A 44 2.50 -1.98 -2.55
C ARG A 44 1.14 -2.01 -3.23
N LEU A 45 0.63 -3.20 -3.56
CA LEU A 45 -0.58 -3.36 -4.37
C LEU A 45 -1.82 -2.67 -3.76
N PRO A 46 -2.19 -2.90 -2.49
CA PRO A 46 -3.32 -2.20 -1.87
C PRO A 46 -2.93 -0.87 -1.20
N ASN A 47 -1.64 -0.61 -1.02
CA ASN A 47 -1.15 0.52 -0.22
C ASN A 47 -0.19 1.41 -1.01
N PRO A 48 -0.61 2.61 -1.46
CA PRO A 48 0.27 3.53 -2.17
C PRO A 48 1.45 4.04 -1.34
N PHE A 49 1.40 3.91 -0.01
CA PHE A 49 2.41 4.37 0.94
C PHE A 49 3.15 3.21 1.61
N ALA A 50 3.37 2.10 0.91
CA ALA A 50 4.08 0.94 1.44
C ALA A 50 5.43 1.30 2.08
N SER A 51 6.25 2.14 1.45
CA SER A 51 7.54 2.60 2.00
C SER A 51 7.39 3.41 3.30
N ILE A 52 6.37 4.26 3.40
CA ILE A 52 6.11 5.04 4.61
C ILE A 52 5.61 4.11 5.72
N CYS A 53 4.63 3.25 5.41
CA CYS A 53 4.13 2.24 6.33
C CYS A 53 5.20 1.19 6.72
N GLY A 54 6.27 1.03 5.94
CA GLY A 54 7.43 0.23 6.36
C GLY A 54 8.18 0.84 7.55
N ARG A 55 7.99 2.13 7.84
CA ARG A 55 8.76 2.87 8.86
C ARG A 55 7.93 3.32 10.05
N VAL A 56 6.66 3.68 9.83
CA VAL A 56 5.82 4.32 10.87
C VAL A 56 4.56 3.53 11.22
N CYS A 57 4.30 2.40 10.56
CA CYS A 57 3.12 1.61 10.85
C CYS A 57 3.19 1.01 12.26
N ALA A 58 2.10 1.07 13.01
CA ALA A 58 1.96 0.38 14.29
C ALA A 58 1.91 -1.16 14.18
N ALA A 59 2.06 -1.71 12.97
CA ALA A 59 2.15 -3.13 12.67
C ALA A 59 1.07 -4.03 13.32
N PRO A 60 -0.24 -3.71 13.23
CA PRO A 60 -1.29 -4.57 13.81
C PRO A 60 -1.32 -5.99 13.19
N CYS A 61 -0.79 -6.14 11.98
CA CYS A 61 -0.60 -7.44 11.33
C CYS A 61 0.44 -8.32 12.03
N GLU A 62 1.42 -7.72 12.72
CA GLU A 62 2.44 -8.43 13.49
C GLU A 62 1.89 -8.85 14.86
N ASP A 63 1.11 -7.98 15.53
CA ASP A 63 0.39 -8.31 16.77
C ASP A 63 -0.54 -9.51 16.60
N ALA A 64 -1.25 -9.58 15.47
CA ALA A 64 -2.14 -10.68 15.14
C ALA A 64 -1.42 -11.93 14.57
N CYS A 65 -0.10 -11.86 14.35
CA CYS A 65 0.63 -12.90 13.63
C CYS A 65 0.73 -14.21 14.42
N ARG A 66 0.25 -15.32 13.83
CA ARG A 66 0.36 -16.67 14.43
C ARG A 66 1.79 -17.12 14.70
N ARG A 67 2.77 -16.58 13.97
CA ARG A 67 4.19 -16.90 14.16
C ARG A 67 4.78 -16.21 15.41
N GLY A 68 4.17 -15.11 15.86
CA GLY A 68 4.64 -14.33 17.02
C GLY A 68 6.02 -13.68 16.85
N LEU A 69 6.51 -13.54 15.61
CA LEU A 69 7.82 -12.98 15.28
C LEU A 69 7.66 -11.64 14.53
N ILE A 70 8.33 -10.62 15.04
CA ILE A 70 8.41 -9.25 14.52
C ILE A 70 9.74 -9.10 13.78
N ASP A 71 9.69 -8.87 12.47
CA ASP A 71 10.88 -8.94 11.60
C ASP A 71 11.04 -7.71 10.67
N GLU A 72 10.29 -6.62 10.89
CA GLU A 72 10.30 -5.40 10.07
C GLU A 72 10.23 -5.67 8.53
N LEU A 73 9.59 -6.76 8.11
CA LEU A 73 9.73 -7.31 6.76
C LEU A 73 9.25 -6.35 5.66
N LYS A 74 8.27 -5.51 5.97
CA LYS A 74 7.81 -4.47 5.05
C LYS A 74 8.92 -3.47 4.75
N ARG A 75 9.68 -3.05 5.77
CA ARG A 75 10.85 -2.17 5.60
C ARG A 75 11.94 -2.86 4.79
N PHE A 76 12.21 -4.13 5.10
CA PHE A 76 13.19 -4.94 4.40
C PHE A 76 12.96 -4.96 2.88
N VAL A 77 11.71 -5.13 2.43
CA VAL A 77 11.40 -5.14 0.99
C VAL A 77 11.33 -3.75 0.38
N THR A 78 10.86 -2.73 1.10
CA THR A 78 10.80 -1.36 0.57
C THR A 78 12.19 -0.73 0.44
N GLU A 79 13.15 -1.05 1.30
CA GLU A 79 14.53 -0.58 1.13
C GLU A 79 15.24 -1.20 -0.08
N ARG A 80 14.74 -2.33 -0.60
CA ARG A 80 15.30 -3.03 -1.78
C ARG A 80 14.57 -2.70 -3.08
N TYR A 81 13.25 -2.50 -3.04
CA TYR A 81 12.40 -2.31 -4.23
C TYR A 81 11.45 -1.11 -4.18
N GLY A 82 11.38 -0.44 -3.03
CA GLY A 82 10.58 0.77 -2.83
C GLY A 82 11.18 2.00 -3.49
N VAL A 83 10.51 3.13 -3.31
CA VAL A 83 10.90 4.42 -3.91
C VAL A 83 12.25 4.93 -3.40
N GLU A 84 12.70 4.45 -2.25
CA GLU A 84 13.99 4.76 -1.64
C GLU A 84 15.15 3.87 -2.14
N SER A 85 14.84 2.82 -2.92
CA SER A 85 15.84 1.82 -3.30
C SER A 85 16.56 2.17 -4.61
N PRO A 86 17.60 1.39 -4.99
CA PRO A 86 18.21 1.48 -6.34
C PRO A 86 17.23 1.15 -7.49
N ARG A 87 16.01 0.67 -7.20
CA ARG A 87 14.95 0.33 -8.16
C ARG A 87 13.66 1.12 -7.86
N PRO A 88 13.69 2.45 -7.88
CA PRO A 88 12.61 3.30 -7.35
C PRO A 88 11.30 3.23 -8.15
N ASP A 89 11.33 2.68 -9.38
CA ASP A 89 10.18 2.61 -10.28
C ASP A 89 9.42 1.29 -10.23
N THR A 90 9.81 0.33 -9.38
CA THR A 90 9.18 -1.00 -9.27
C THR A 90 7.67 -0.90 -9.02
N TYR A 91 7.21 0.11 -8.27
CA TYR A 91 5.79 0.33 -7.98
C TYR A 91 4.92 0.50 -9.24
N ARG A 92 5.50 0.95 -10.37
CA ARG A 92 4.75 1.17 -11.62
C ARG A 92 4.09 -0.11 -12.13
N ARG A 93 4.62 -1.28 -11.78
CA ARG A 93 4.04 -2.60 -12.11
C ARG A 93 2.63 -2.81 -11.54
N VAL A 94 2.30 -2.14 -10.43
CA VAL A 94 0.99 -2.27 -9.75
C VAL A 94 0.21 -0.95 -9.67
N ALA A 95 0.84 0.18 -10.00
CA ALA A 95 0.24 1.52 -9.93
C ALA A 95 -0.40 2.01 -11.25
N ALA A 96 -0.25 1.27 -12.35
CA ALA A 96 -0.80 1.67 -13.65
C ALA A 96 -2.34 1.82 -13.61
N PRO A 97 -2.91 2.75 -14.40
CA PRO A 97 -4.35 2.82 -14.60
C PRO A 97 -4.90 1.50 -15.14
N THR A 98 -5.99 1.02 -14.55
CA THR A 98 -6.61 -0.26 -14.93
C THR A 98 -7.83 -0.04 -15.82
N ARG A 99 -8.20 1.21 -16.10
CA ARG A 99 -9.40 1.60 -16.84
C ARG A 99 -9.13 2.78 -17.77
N GLU A 100 -9.91 2.83 -18.84
CA GLU A 100 -9.92 3.96 -19.78
C GLU A 100 -10.28 5.27 -19.08
N GLU A 101 -9.82 6.38 -19.66
CA GLU A 101 -10.07 7.71 -19.13
C GLU A 101 -11.58 8.03 -19.14
N LYS A 102 -12.08 8.50 -18.01
CA LYS A 102 -13.47 8.91 -17.83
C LYS A 102 -13.65 10.39 -18.19
N PRO A 103 -14.84 10.80 -18.67
CA PRO A 103 -15.10 12.19 -19.00
C PRO A 103 -15.21 13.09 -17.75
N HIS A 104 -15.48 12.51 -16.59
CA HIS A 104 -15.65 13.23 -15.33
C HIS A 104 -14.30 13.47 -14.62
N SER A 105 -14.18 14.64 -13.99
CA SER A 105 -13.07 14.98 -13.09
C SER A 105 -13.51 15.00 -11.62
N VAL A 106 -12.54 14.81 -10.73
CA VAL A 106 -12.72 14.82 -9.27
C VAL A 106 -11.72 15.78 -8.64
N GLY A 107 -12.21 16.68 -7.80
CA GLY A 107 -11.38 17.52 -6.94
C GLY A 107 -11.24 16.89 -5.55
N ILE A 108 -10.03 16.88 -5.01
CA ILE A 108 -9.72 16.40 -3.65
C ILE A 108 -9.11 17.55 -2.86
N VAL A 109 -9.67 17.87 -1.70
CA VAL A 109 -9.15 18.92 -0.80
C VAL A 109 -8.30 18.25 0.28
N GLY A 110 -7.03 18.63 0.36
CA GLY A 110 -6.01 18.06 1.25
C GLY A 110 -5.09 17.06 0.54
N GLY A 111 -3.78 17.33 0.59
CA GLY A 111 -2.69 16.53 0.04
C GLY A 111 -2.03 15.61 1.07
N GLY A 112 -2.72 15.24 2.14
CA GLY A 112 -2.27 14.27 3.13
C GLY A 112 -2.44 12.80 2.69
N PRO A 113 -2.14 11.83 3.58
CA PRO A 113 -2.23 10.40 3.26
C PRO A 113 -3.58 9.99 2.68
N ALA A 114 -4.67 10.43 3.31
CA ALA A 114 -6.03 10.09 2.88
C ALA A 114 -6.35 10.64 1.48
N GLY A 115 -6.04 11.93 1.24
CA GLY A 115 -6.31 12.59 -0.04
C GLY A 115 -5.48 12.00 -1.17
N LEU A 116 -4.20 11.74 -0.93
CA LEU A 116 -3.32 11.13 -1.92
C LEU A 116 -3.63 9.65 -2.18
N ALA A 117 -4.05 8.87 -1.18
CA ALA A 117 -4.54 7.51 -1.39
C ALA A 117 -5.81 7.50 -2.26
N CYS A 118 -6.77 8.38 -1.95
CA CYS A 118 -7.97 8.56 -2.75
C CYS A 118 -7.63 8.97 -4.19
N ALA A 119 -6.70 9.91 -4.37
CA ALA A 119 -6.22 10.34 -5.67
C ALA A 119 -5.62 9.17 -6.47
N HIS A 120 -4.77 8.37 -5.84
CA HIS A 120 -4.16 7.19 -6.45
C HIS A 120 -5.21 6.22 -6.97
N ASP A 121 -6.20 5.87 -6.16
CA ASP A 121 -7.22 4.88 -6.54
C ASP A 121 -8.19 5.43 -7.60
N LEU A 122 -8.62 6.68 -7.49
CA LEU A 122 -9.44 7.33 -8.51
C LEU A 122 -8.71 7.45 -9.85
N ARG A 123 -7.40 7.73 -9.84
CA ARG A 123 -6.59 7.71 -11.06
C ARG A 123 -6.55 6.32 -11.69
N ARG A 124 -6.41 5.26 -10.87
CA ARG A 124 -6.45 3.88 -11.37
C ARG A 124 -7.80 3.51 -11.99
N LEU A 125 -8.87 4.08 -11.47
CA LEU A 125 -10.24 3.93 -11.98
C LEU A 125 -10.55 4.77 -13.23
N GLY A 126 -9.60 5.58 -13.71
CA GLY A 126 -9.72 6.35 -14.95
C GLY A 126 -10.20 7.80 -14.78
N TYR A 127 -10.46 8.28 -13.57
CA TYR A 127 -10.93 9.67 -13.34
C TYR A 127 -9.80 10.69 -13.45
N LYS A 128 -10.05 11.86 -14.02
CA LYS A 128 -9.11 13.00 -13.90
C LYS A 128 -9.17 13.53 -12.48
N VAL A 129 -8.04 13.66 -11.80
CA VAL A 129 -8.00 14.07 -10.39
C VAL A 129 -7.16 15.32 -10.24
N THR A 130 -7.67 16.30 -9.48
CA THR A 130 -6.92 17.48 -9.03
C THR A 130 -6.90 17.48 -7.51
N VAL A 131 -5.71 17.59 -6.91
CA VAL A 131 -5.53 17.72 -5.46
C VAL A 131 -5.27 19.19 -5.14
N TYR A 132 -6.06 19.76 -4.23
CA TYR A 132 -5.92 21.11 -3.71
C TYR A 132 -5.32 21.02 -2.32
N GLU A 133 -4.10 21.53 -2.15
CA GLU A 133 -3.38 21.58 -0.88
C GLU A 133 -3.19 23.04 -0.47
N ALA A 134 -3.35 23.32 0.83
CA ALA A 134 -3.21 24.65 1.39
C ALA A 134 -1.74 25.03 1.65
N THR A 135 -0.87 24.03 1.87
CA THR A 135 0.57 24.22 2.06
C THR A 135 1.34 24.25 0.74
N ASP A 136 2.65 24.50 0.82
CA ASP A 136 3.57 24.49 -0.32
C ASP A 136 4.00 23.07 -0.74
N ARG A 137 3.65 22.03 0.05
CA ARG A 137 4.09 20.65 -0.16
C ARG A 137 3.01 19.63 0.19
N LEU A 138 2.87 18.64 -0.69
CA LEU A 138 2.07 17.45 -0.42
C LEU A 138 2.69 16.60 0.69
N GLY A 139 1.86 15.79 1.35
CA GLY A 139 2.26 14.81 2.36
C GLY A 139 1.48 14.93 3.66
N GLY A 140 0.91 16.11 3.96
CA GLY A 140 0.23 16.36 5.23
C GLY A 140 1.12 15.97 6.41
N MET A 141 0.59 15.20 7.37
CA MET A 141 1.36 14.73 8.53
C MET A 141 2.55 13.82 8.19
N MET A 142 2.64 13.23 6.99
CA MET A 142 3.86 12.50 6.58
C MET A 142 5.06 13.42 6.37
N TRP A 143 4.79 14.72 6.15
CA TRP A 143 5.81 15.74 5.90
C TRP A 143 5.90 16.78 7.02
N LEU A 144 4.76 17.20 7.56
CA LEU A 144 4.65 18.28 8.55
C LEU A 144 4.74 17.80 10.01
N GLY A 145 4.62 16.48 10.23
CA GLY A 145 4.55 15.86 11.56
C GLY A 145 5.89 15.58 12.21
#